data_AF-A0A6B2DS85-F1
#
_entry.id   AF-A0A6B2DS85-F1
#
_cell.length_a   1.000
_cell.length_b   1.000
_cell.length_c   1.000
_cell.angle_alpha   90.00
_cell.angle_beta   90.00
_cell.angle_gamma   90.00
#
_symmetry.space_group_name_H-M   'P 1'
#
loop_
_entity.id
_entity.type
_entity.pdbx_description
1 polymer ?
#
loop_
_entity_poly.entity_id
_entity_poly.type
_entity_poly.pdbx_seq_one_letter_code
_entity_poly.pdbx_strand_id
1 'polypeptide(L)'
;RRFRATFDPGPVDLRHPTTAELGRVLPPLGLAASPLATDARVASVGRSRLLVPVATRAQLGALAPDFTGLRAACDRLGLLGCYVYSPPDRAGRLAARMFAPSIGVPEDIANANSTACLAAHLSGGIAVDMGDSVGRPATITATARQTVAGTVTVEVGGVADIDGTLSVVFP
;
A
#
# COMPACT_ATOMS: atom_id res chain seq x y z
N ARG A 1 26.22 -2.62 -1.01
CA ARG A 1 26.21 -1.77 -2.24
C ARG A 1 24.78 -1.29 -2.44
N ARG A 2 24.56 -0.03 -2.85
CA ARG A 2 23.22 0.54 -3.03
C ARG A 2 22.72 0.27 -4.46
N PHE A 3 21.60 -0.43 -4.59
CA PHE A 3 21.00 -0.73 -5.91
C PHE A 3 19.67 -0.01 -6.08
N ARG A 4 19.41 0.45 -7.31
CA ARG A 4 18.12 1.02 -7.73
C ARG A 4 17.52 0.10 -8.79
N ALA A 5 16.28 -0.31 -8.59
CA ALA A 5 15.48 -1.02 -9.59
C ALA A 5 14.20 -0.22 -9.83
N THR A 6 13.72 -0.24 -11.08
CA THR A 6 12.42 0.32 -11.45
C THR A 6 11.62 -0.67 -12.30
N PHE A 7 10.30 -0.66 -12.19
CA PHE A 7 9.41 -1.44 -13.06
C PHE A 7 8.05 -0.75 -13.24
N ASP A 8 7.37 -1.10 -14.33
CA ASP A 8 5.99 -0.71 -14.62
C ASP A 8 5.04 -1.82 -14.09
N PRO A 9 4.17 -1.55 -13.10
CA PRO A 9 3.21 -2.51 -12.58
C PRO A 9 1.97 -2.65 -13.50
N GLY A 10 1.89 -1.89 -14.59
CA GLY A 10 0.72 -1.79 -15.46
C GLY A 10 -0.29 -0.74 -15.00
N PRO A 11 -1.47 -0.68 -15.66
CA PRO A 11 -2.50 0.29 -15.34
C PRO A 11 -3.06 0.08 -13.93
N VAL A 12 -3.36 1.19 -13.24
CA VAL A 12 -4.03 1.16 -11.93
C VAL A 12 -5.52 1.46 -12.07
N ASP A 13 -6.36 0.52 -11.64
CA ASP A 13 -7.79 0.77 -11.46
C ASP A 13 -8.04 1.36 -10.07
N LEU A 14 -8.86 2.42 -9.99
CA LEU A 14 -9.27 3.07 -8.74
C LEU A 14 -10.79 3.18 -8.68
N ARG A 15 -11.36 2.85 -7.53
CA ARG A 15 -12.78 3.13 -7.23
C ARG A 15 -12.99 3.47 -5.76
N HIS A 16 -14.13 4.09 -5.47
CA HIS A 16 -14.59 4.25 -4.10
C HIS A 16 -15.01 2.89 -3.50
N PRO A 17 -14.65 2.60 -2.24
CA PRO A 17 -15.26 1.51 -1.51
C PRO A 17 -16.70 1.86 -1.14
N THR A 18 -17.56 0.87 -1.06
CA THR A 18 -18.89 1.01 -0.49
C THR A 18 -18.83 1.10 1.03
N THR A 19 -19.85 1.68 1.67
CA THR A 19 -19.99 1.68 3.14
C THR A 19 -19.95 0.26 3.71
N ALA A 20 -20.50 -0.71 2.97
CA ALA A 20 -20.52 -2.11 3.38
C ALA A 20 -19.14 -2.79 3.29
N GLU A 21 -18.28 -2.37 2.36
CA GLU A 21 -16.88 -2.80 2.30
C GLU A 21 -16.09 -2.23 3.48
N LEU A 22 -16.20 -0.92 3.71
CA LEU A 22 -15.53 -0.24 4.83
C LEU A 22 -15.95 -0.83 6.19
N GLY A 23 -17.24 -1.06 6.40
CA GLY A 23 -17.76 -1.64 7.64
C GLY A 23 -17.28 -3.06 7.94
N ARG A 24 -16.80 -3.81 6.93
CA ARG A 24 -16.21 -5.15 7.12
C ARG A 24 -14.71 -5.10 7.36
N VAL A 25 -14.02 -4.10 6.80
CA VAL A 25 -12.56 -4.07 6.76
C VAL A 25 -11.96 -3.21 7.86
N LEU A 26 -12.58 -2.07 8.22
CA LEU A 26 -12.04 -1.18 9.24
C LEU A 26 -12.00 -1.82 10.65
N PRO A 27 -13.05 -2.52 11.12
CA PRO A 27 -13.01 -3.11 12.46
C PRO A 27 -11.86 -4.09 12.71
N PRO A 28 -11.55 -5.08 11.83
CA PRO A 28 -10.41 -5.96 12.05
C PRO A 28 -9.06 -5.25 11.89
N LEU A 29 -8.98 -4.04 11.33
CA LEU A 29 -7.78 -3.21 11.38
C LEU A 29 -7.63 -2.46 12.71
N GLY A 30 -8.62 -2.53 13.60
CA GLY A 30 -8.68 -1.69 14.81
C GLY A 30 -9.04 -0.23 14.49
N LEU A 31 -9.68 0.02 13.34
CA LEU A 31 -10.07 1.34 12.88
C LEU A 31 -11.59 1.51 12.94
N ALA A 32 -12.03 2.69 13.34
CA ALA A 32 -13.43 3.10 13.26
C ALA A 32 -13.69 3.85 11.95
N ALA A 33 -14.97 3.91 11.55
CA ALA A 33 -15.39 4.87 10.53
C ALA A 33 -15.01 6.28 11.00
N SER A 34 -14.33 7.03 10.14
CA SER A 34 -13.89 8.39 10.40
C SER A 34 -14.05 9.21 9.12
N PRO A 35 -14.03 10.56 9.19
CA PRO A 35 -14.00 11.38 7.99
C PRO A 35 -12.83 11.01 7.07
N LEU A 36 -11.67 10.60 7.60
CA LEU A 36 -10.55 10.13 6.77
C LEU A 36 -10.88 8.85 6.00
N ALA A 37 -11.77 8.00 6.51
CA ALA A 37 -12.17 6.80 5.80
C ALA A 37 -12.90 7.10 4.47
N THR A 38 -13.38 8.33 4.25
CA THR A 38 -13.97 8.73 2.94
C THR A 38 -12.91 8.85 1.84
N ASP A 39 -11.65 9.03 2.21
CA ASP A 39 -10.52 9.04 1.27
C ASP A 39 -9.97 7.64 0.99
N ALA A 40 -10.52 6.60 1.62
CA ALA A 40 -10.17 5.23 1.26
C ALA A 40 -10.51 4.93 -0.21
N ARG A 41 -9.68 4.12 -0.87
CA ARG A 41 -9.87 3.71 -2.27
C ARG A 41 -9.62 2.22 -2.42
N VAL A 42 -10.43 1.55 -3.21
CA VAL A 42 -10.07 0.21 -3.70
C VAL A 42 -9.21 0.42 -4.93
N ALA A 43 -8.02 -0.20 -4.93
CA ALA A 43 -7.03 -0.04 -5.98
C ALA A 43 -6.49 -1.38 -6.47
N SER A 44 -6.30 -1.54 -7.78
CA SER A 44 -5.85 -2.78 -8.40
C SER A 44 -4.75 -2.55 -9.44
N VAL A 45 -3.78 -3.46 -9.46
CA VAL A 45 -2.80 -3.72 -10.55
C VAL A 45 -2.84 -5.23 -10.80
N GLY A 46 -4.04 -5.77 -11.00
CA GLY A 46 -4.34 -7.20 -11.13
C GLY A 46 -5.08 -7.81 -9.93
N ARG A 47 -4.60 -7.57 -8.70
CA ARG A 47 -5.32 -7.99 -7.46
C ARG A 47 -5.76 -6.75 -6.70
N SER A 48 -7.01 -6.65 -6.25
CA SER A 48 -7.49 -5.46 -5.54
C SER A 48 -6.98 -5.38 -4.10
N ARG A 49 -6.72 -4.18 -3.60
CA ARG A 49 -6.49 -3.90 -2.16
C ARG A 49 -7.20 -2.61 -1.75
N LEU A 50 -7.49 -2.48 -0.45
CA LEU A 50 -8.03 -1.25 0.10
C LEU A 50 -6.91 -0.33 0.57
N LEU A 51 -6.80 0.86 0.01
CA LEU A 51 -5.95 1.94 0.51
C LEU A 51 -6.72 2.65 1.63
N VAL A 52 -6.12 2.76 2.82
CA VAL A 52 -6.78 3.34 4.01
C VAL A 52 -5.89 4.42 4.63
N PRO A 53 -6.28 5.70 4.60
CA PRO A 53 -5.54 6.75 5.31
C PRO A 53 -5.77 6.67 6.83
N VAL A 54 -4.74 7.00 7.60
CA VAL A 54 -4.82 7.26 9.04
C VAL A 54 -4.32 8.68 9.35
N ALA A 55 -4.68 9.21 10.52
CA ALA A 55 -4.39 10.61 10.85
C ALA A 55 -2.90 10.86 11.12
N THR A 56 -2.19 9.86 11.65
CA THR A 56 -0.79 10.03 12.08
C THR A 56 0.05 8.77 11.87
N ARG A 57 1.37 8.94 11.80
CA ARG A 57 2.33 7.82 11.85
C ARG A 57 2.26 7.03 13.14
N ALA A 58 1.99 7.69 14.27
CA ALA A 58 1.80 7.01 15.55
C ALA A 58 0.60 6.06 15.51
N GLN A 59 -0.53 6.50 14.93
CA GLN A 59 -1.70 5.65 14.72
C GLN A 59 -1.37 4.47 13.79
N LEU A 60 -0.63 4.70 12.70
CA LEU A 60 -0.18 3.63 11.79
C LEU A 60 0.68 2.58 12.51
N GLY A 61 1.66 3.04 13.31
CA GLY A 61 2.56 2.16 14.07
C GLY A 61 1.83 1.35 15.15
N ALA A 62 0.77 1.91 15.72
CA ALA A 62 -0.02 1.26 16.76
C ALA A 62 -1.04 0.21 16.26
N LEU A 63 -1.21 0.05 14.93
CA LEU A 63 -2.18 -0.93 14.42
C LEU A 63 -1.78 -2.35 14.82
N ALA A 64 -2.75 -3.08 15.37
CA ALA A 64 -2.64 -4.50 15.68
C ALA A 64 -3.86 -5.22 15.08
N PRO A 65 -3.80 -5.59 13.78
CA PRO A 65 -4.96 -6.17 13.11
C PRO A 65 -5.36 -7.53 13.67
N ASP A 66 -6.66 -7.77 13.78
CA ASP A 66 -7.22 -9.13 13.83
C ASP A 66 -7.07 -9.76 12.44
N PHE A 67 -5.99 -10.52 12.24
CA PHE A 67 -5.69 -11.14 10.95
C PHE A 67 -6.73 -12.17 10.52
N THR A 68 -7.40 -12.84 11.46
CA THR A 68 -8.46 -13.81 11.13
C THR A 68 -9.69 -13.09 10.60
N GLY A 69 -10.15 -12.05 11.30
CA GLY A 69 -11.25 -11.21 10.85
C GLY A 69 -10.93 -10.48 9.55
N LEU A 70 -9.71 -9.94 9.42
CA LEU A 70 -9.26 -9.25 8.21
C LEU A 70 -9.21 -10.18 7.01
N ARG A 71 -8.68 -11.40 7.18
CA ARG A 71 -8.68 -12.43 6.13
C ARG A 71 -10.09 -12.76 5.68
N ALA A 72 -11.00 -13.02 6.61
CA ALA A 72 -12.39 -13.35 6.29
C ALA A 72 -13.10 -12.21 5.54
N ALA A 73 -12.82 -10.96 5.91
CA ALA A 73 -13.35 -9.79 5.20
C ALA A 73 -12.75 -9.67 3.79
N CYS A 74 -11.43 -9.75 3.66
CA CYS A 74 -10.73 -9.63 2.38
C CYS A 74 -11.10 -10.75 1.39
N ASP A 75 -11.13 -12.02 1.86
CA ASP A 75 -11.53 -13.17 1.03
C ASP A 75 -12.94 -13.00 0.47
N ARG A 76 -13.88 -12.56 1.31
CA ARG A 76 -15.27 -12.31 0.91
C ARG A 76 -15.41 -11.20 -0.12
N LEU A 77 -14.57 -10.18 -0.03
CA LEU A 77 -14.62 -8.99 -0.90
C LEU A 77 -13.71 -9.12 -2.13
N GLY A 78 -12.98 -10.23 -2.28
CA GLY A 78 -12.00 -10.41 -3.35
C GLY A 78 -10.81 -9.44 -3.23
N LEU A 79 -10.50 -8.96 -2.03
CA LEU A 79 -9.35 -8.12 -1.75
C LEU A 79 -8.15 -8.98 -1.36
N LEU A 80 -6.96 -8.61 -1.82
CA LEU A 80 -5.70 -9.16 -1.35
C LEU A 80 -5.42 -8.76 0.11
N GLY A 81 -5.84 -7.55 0.48
CA GLY A 81 -5.47 -6.96 1.77
C GLY A 81 -5.74 -5.46 1.86
N CYS A 82 -5.11 -4.84 2.84
CA CYS A 82 -5.23 -3.40 3.15
C CYS A 82 -3.86 -2.74 3.23
N TYR A 83 -3.72 -1.62 2.52
CA TYR A 83 -2.55 -0.76 2.54
C TYR A 83 -2.89 0.50 3.35
N VAL A 84 -2.49 0.51 4.62
CA VAL A 84 -2.79 1.62 5.54
C VAL A 84 -1.64 2.61 5.52
N TYR A 85 -1.91 3.90 5.35
CA TYR A 85 -0.87 4.91 5.15
C TYR A 85 -1.08 6.20 5.96
N SER A 86 0.02 6.84 6.34
CA SER A 86 0.04 8.11 7.06
C SER A 86 0.09 9.32 6.11
N PRO A 87 -0.20 10.54 6.58
CA PRO A 87 0.21 11.76 5.88
C PRO A 87 1.75 11.85 5.75
N PRO A 88 2.25 12.70 4.83
CA PRO A 88 3.68 12.94 4.69
C PRO A 88 4.30 13.59 5.95
N ASP A 89 5.58 13.34 6.21
CA ASP A 89 6.35 14.04 7.25
C ASP A 89 6.89 15.39 6.73
N ARG A 90 7.72 16.06 7.54
CA ARG A 90 8.38 17.32 7.16
C ARG A 90 9.31 17.19 5.94
N ALA A 91 9.77 15.98 5.62
CA ALA A 91 10.59 15.70 4.44
C ALA A 91 9.75 15.23 3.23
N GLY A 92 8.41 15.21 3.36
CA GLY A 92 7.50 14.77 2.31
C GLY A 92 7.36 13.25 2.18
N ARG A 93 7.98 12.45 3.03
CA ARG A 93 7.85 10.99 3.00
C ARG A 93 6.55 10.56 3.66
N LEU A 94 5.87 9.57 3.11
CA LEU A 94 4.75 8.89 3.77
C LEU A 94 5.28 7.66 4.52
N ALA A 95 4.47 7.07 5.38
CA ALA A 95 4.71 5.72 5.90
C ALA A 95 3.49 4.86 5.63
N ALA A 96 3.69 3.55 5.43
CA ALA A 96 2.60 2.62 5.22
C ALA A 96 2.87 1.22 5.78
N ARG A 97 1.78 0.46 5.97
CA ARG A 97 1.80 -0.95 6.33
C ARG A 97 0.86 -1.71 5.41
N MET A 98 1.33 -2.83 4.86
CA MET A 98 0.54 -3.69 3.99
C MET A 98 0.14 -4.96 4.73
N PHE A 99 -1.14 -5.14 5.01
CA PHE A 99 -1.67 -6.37 5.58
C PHE A 99 -2.32 -7.21 4.48
N ALA A 100 -1.80 -8.40 4.19
CA ALA A 100 -2.23 -9.23 3.04
C ALA A 100 -2.66 -10.67 3.44
N PRO A 101 -3.47 -10.85 4.50
CA PRO A 101 -3.69 -12.18 5.08
C PRO A 101 -4.46 -13.14 4.14
N SER A 102 -5.16 -12.64 3.13
CA SER A 102 -5.83 -13.46 2.11
C SER A 102 -4.87 -14.29 1.25
N ILE A 103 -3.60 -13.89 1.15
CA ILE A 103 -2.54 -14.67 0.49
C ILE A 103 -1.57 -15.33 1.49
N GLY A 104 -1.95 -15.39 2.77
CA GLY A 104 -1.13 -16.01 3.82
C GLY A 104 0.01 -15.14 4.34
N VAL A 105 0.06 -13.85 3.98
CA VAL A 105 1.08 -12.90 4.45
C VAL A 105 0.45 -11.94 5.46
N PRO A 106 0.71 -12.07 6.77
CA PRO A 106 0.13 -11.18 7.77
C PRO A 106 0.48 -9.71 7.50
N GLU A 107 1.76 -9.40 7.33
CA GLU A 107 2.27 -8.07 6.96
C GLU A 107 3.38 -8.19 5.92
N ASP A 108 3.20 -7.51 4.79
CA ASP A 108 4.23 -7.34 3.75
C ASP A 108 4.97 -6.03 4.00
N ILE A 109 6.24 -6.16 4.36
CA ILE A 109 7.09 -5.06 4.84
C ILE A 109 7.65 -4.18 3.72
N ALA A 110 7.46 -4.55 2.45
CA ALA A 110 7.97 -3.80 1.30
C ALA A 110 7.11 -4.04 0.05
N ASN A 111 5.87 -3.53 0.05
CA ASN A 111 4.92 -3.78 -1.02
C ASN A 111 4.93 -2.71 -2.14
N ALA A 112 5.63 -3.02 -3.23
CA ALA A 112 5.75 -2.15 -4.40
C ALA A 112 4.40 -1.87 -5.12
N ASN A 113 3.58 -2.91 -5.30
CA ASN A 113 2.32 -2.80 -6.03
C ASN A 113 1.28 -1.90 -5.33
N SER A 114 1.23 -1.95 -4.00
CA SER A 114 0.33 -1.08 -3.22
C SER A 114 0.86 0.34 -3.13
N THR A 115 2.18 0.51 -3.10
CA THR A 115 2.82 1.83 -3.24
C THR A 115 2.47 2.45 -4.61
N ALA A 116 2.47 1.66 -5.68
CA ALA A 116 2.05 2.11 -7.00
C ALA A 116 0.60 2.61 -7.01
N CYS A 117 -0.29 1.82 -6.41
CA CYS A 117 -1.69 2.20 -6.26
C CYS A 117 -1.88 3.50 -5.45
N LEU A 118 -1.10 3.70 -4.40
CA LEU A 118 -1.14 4.93 -3.62
C LEU A 118 -0.63 6.12 -4.45
N ALA A 119 0.44 5.96 -5.23
CA ALA A 119 0.94 7.00 -6.12
C ALA A 119 -0.12 7.42 -7.16
N ALA A 120 -0.83 6.44 -7.73
CA ALA A 120 -1.94 6.70 -8.64
C ALA A 120 -3.07 7.45 -7.96
N HIS A 121 -3.46 7.05 -6.74
CA HIS A 121 -4.49 7.72 -5.98
C HIS A 121 -4.12 9.18 -5.64
N LEU A 122 -2.88 9.42 -5.22
CA LEU A 122 -2.37 10.75 -4.87
C LEU A 122 -1.94 11.58 -6.09
N SER A 123 -1.96 11.00 -7.30
CA SER A 123 -1.61 11.65 -8.56
C SER A 123 -0.24 12.32 -8.55
N GLY A 124 0.81 11.59 -8.13
CA GLY A 124 2.16 12.17 -8.10
C GLY A 124 3.29 11.20 -7.76
N GLY A 125 4.46 11.78 -7.50
CA GLY A 125 5.65 11.10 -7.00
C GLY A 125 5.63 11.01 -5.48
N ILE A 126 5.84 9.80 -4.95
CA ILE A 126 5.86 9.52 -3.51
C ILE A 126 7.07 8.69 -3.12
N ALA A 127 7.47 8.84 -1.86
CA ALA A 127 8.38 7.95 -1.16
C ALA A 127 7.69 7.48 0.12
N VAL A 128 7.63 6.17 0.32
CA VAL A 128 6.87 5.54 1.40
C VAL A 128 7.78 4.63 2.20
N ASP A 129 7.90 4.93 3.50
CA ASP A 129 8.62 4.12 4.47
C ASP A 129 7.72 2.96 4.95
N MET A 130 8.28 1.76 4.99
CA MET A 130 7.59 0.53 5.36
C MET A 130 8.48 -0.36 6.23
N GLY A 131 7.87 -1.28 6.98
CA GLY A 131 8.60 -2.28 7.78
C GLY A 131 9.20 -1.76 9.09
N ASP A 132 9.09 -0.45 9.37
CA ASP A 132 9.57 0.18 10.62
C ASP A 132 8.96 -0.46 11.87
N SER A 133 7.67 -0.82 11.83
CA SER A 133 6.92 -1.45 12.91
C SER A 133 7.50 -2.80 13.35
N VAL A 134 8.27 -3.45 12.48
CA VAL A 134 8.87 -4.77 12.72
C VAL A 134 10.40 -4.76 12.61
N GLY A 135 11.01 -3.58 12.64
CA GLY A 135 12.47 -3.42 12.64
C GLY A 135 13.15 -3.78 11.32
N ARG A 136 12.43 -3.75 10.20
CA ARG A 136 12.95 -4.04 8.86
C ARG A 136 12.65 -2.88 7.90
N PRO A 137 13.28 -1.71 8.11
CA PRO A 137 12.96 -0.50 7.37
C PRO A 137 13.27 -0.66 5.87
N ALA A 138 12.34 -0.22 5.04
CA ALA A 138 12.48 -0.13 3.59
C ALA A 138 11.77 1.12 3.07
N THR A 139 12.31 1.78 2.04
CA THR A 139 11.65 2.89 1.36
C THR A 139 11.34 2.51 -0.08
N ILE A 140 10.06 2.62 -0.45
CA ILE A 140 9.58 2.42 -1.81
C ILE A 140 9.19 3.77 -2.40
N THR A 141 9.67 4.04 -3.60
CA THR A 141 9.29 5.23 -4.38
C THR A 141 8.34 4.82 -5.51
N ALA A 142 7.36 5.67 -5.81
CA ALA A 142 6.52 5.45 -6.98
C ALA A 142 6.10 6.79 -7.57
N THR A 143 6.00 6.87 -8.89
CA THR A 143 5.55 8.06 -9.61
C THR A 143 4.43 7.68 -10.55
N ALA A 144 3.23 8.20 -10.29
CA ALA A 144 2.12 8.06 -11.22
C ALA A 144 2.14 9.19 -12.26
N ARG A 145 1.86 8.82 -13.52
CA ARG A 145 1.62 9.76 -14.61
C ARG A 145 0.28 9.43 -15.24
N GLN A 146 -0.58 10.44 -15.38
CA GLN A 146 -1.80 10.29 -16.17
C GLN A 146 -1.43 10.31 -17.66
N THR A 147 -1.99 9.38 -18.42
CA THR A 147 -1.89 9.38 -19.88
C THR A 147 -3.08 10.08 -20.51
N VAL A 148 -2.93 10.53 -21.76
CA VAL A 148 -3.93 11.30 -22.51
C VAL A 148 -5.26 10.53 -22.71
N ALA A 149 -5.25 9.20 -22.54
CA ALA A 149 -6.43 8.35 -22.64
C ALA A 149 -7.17 8.10 -21.30
N GLY A 150 -6.78 8.78 -20.21
CA GLY A 150 -7.37 8.60 -18.89
C GLY A 150 -6.80 7.41 -18.08
N THR A 151 -5.89 6.64 -18.67
CA THR A 151 -5.19 5.54 -17.99
C THR A 151 -4.06 6.09 -17.13
N VAL A 152 -3.94 5.64 -15.88
CA VAL A 152 -2.81 5.97 -15.00
C VAL A 152 -1.71 4.92 -15.17
N THR A 153 -0.54 5.34 -15.64
CA THR A 153 0.68 4.52 -15.62
C THR A 153 1.52 4.89 -14.41
N VAL A 154 2.17 3.92 -13.79
CA VAL A 154 2.97 4.15 -12.59
C VAL A 154 4.37 3.58 -12.80
N GLU A 155 5.40 4.34 -12.48
CA GLU A 155 6.75 3.79 -12.36
C GLU A 155 7.06 3.59 -10.89
N VAL A 156 7.41 2.36 -10.50
CA VAL A 156 7.78 2.05 -9.12
C VAL A 156 9.28 1.83 -9.06
N GLY A 157 9.94 2.51 -8.12
CA GLY A 157 11.37 2.35 -7.85
C GLY A 157 11.65 2.06 -6.38
N GLY A 158 12.76 1.39 -6.08
CA GLY A 158 13.20 1.16 -4.71
C GLY A 158 14.70 1.32 -4.56
N VAL A 159 15.14 1.56 -3.32
CA VAL A 159 16.56 1.49 -2.96
C VAL A 159 16.73 0.41 -1.91
N ALA A 160 17.60 -0.57 -2.18
CA ALA A 160 17.96 -1.61 -1.23
C ALA A 160 19.46 -1.55 -0.91
N ASP A 161 19.79 -1.67 0.37
CA ASP A 161 21.13 -2.05 0.80
C ASP A 161 21.19 -3.57 0.89
N ILE A 162 22.04 -4.16 0.05
CA ILE A 162 22.17 -5.60 -0.10
C ILE A 162 23.54 -6.01 0.43
N ASP A 163 23.53 -6.82 1.50
CA ASP A 163 24.71 -7.51 2.05
C ASP A 163 24.93 -8.86 1.35
N GLY A 164 25.05 -8.81 0.02
CA GLY A 164 25.17 -10.00 -0.81
C GLY A 164 25.08 -9.71 -2.32
N THR A 165 24.92 -10.77 -3.10
CA THR A 165 24.79 -10.70 -4.56
C THR A 165 23.31 -10.70 -4.97
N LEU A 166 22.87 -9.67 -5.69
CA LEU A 166 21.56 -9.65 -6.35
C LEU A 166 21.73 -10.09 -7.80
N SER A 167 21.14 -11.23 -8.16
CA SER A 167 21.02 -11.68 -9.55
C SER A 167 19.59 -11.45 -10.01
N VAL A 168 19.38 -10.47 -10.90
CA VAL A 168 18.10 -10.22 -11.55
C VAL A 168 18.14 -10.93 -12.90
N VAL A 169 17.27 -11.92 -13.09
CA VAL A 169 17.08 -12.60 -14.38
C VAL A 169 15.79 -12.07 -14.97
N PHE A 170 15.91 -11.35 -16.09
CA PHE A 170 14.74 -10.98 -16.89
C PHE A 170 14.42 -12.13 -17.86
N PRO A 171 13.13 -12.46 -18.08
CA PRO A 171 12.72 -13.35 -19.16
C PRO A 171 12.97 -12.72 -20.54
#